data_AF-A0A2T5ITH7-F1
#
_entry.id   AF-A0A2T5ITH7-F1
#
_cell.length_a   1.000
_cell.length_b   1.000
_cell.length_c   1.000
_cell.angle_alpha   90.00
_cell.angle_beta   90.00
_cell.angle_gamma   90.00
#
_symmetry.space_group_name_H-M   'P 1'
#
loop_
_entity.id
_entity.type
_entity.pdbx_description
1 polymer ?
#
loop_
_entity_poly.entity_id
_entity_poly.type
_entity_poly.pdbx_seq_one_letter_code
_entity_poly.pdbx_strand_id
1 'polypeptide(L)'
;MMSTWTKIEPARNCYRFYAISLASDLFNAYVVSCEWGRIGAKKYRRKVEVFNSIDEAMAQIKRIESLRIKHQYHADDHFGRL
;
A
#
# COMPACT_ATOMS: atom_id res chain seq x y z
N MET A 1 9.18 4.57 3.62
CA MET A 1 8.19 5.24 2.73
C MET A 1 6.83 4.62 2.96
N MET A 2 5.75 5.41 2.98
CA MET A 2 4.39 4.90 3.11
C MET A 2 3.47 5.62 2.11
N SER A 3 2.72 4.86 1.31
CA SER A 3 1.67 5.39 0.44
C SER A 3 0.32 4.78 0.80
N THR A 4 -0.68 5.64 0.95
CA THR A 4 -2.05 5.28 1.33
C THR A 4 -3.00 5.61 0.19
N TRP A 5 -3.99 4.75 -0.01
CA TRP A 5 -4.89 4.82 -1.15
C TRP A 5 -6.31 4.49 -0.74
N THR A 6 -7.29 5.18 -1.30
CA THR A 6 -8.71 4.95 -1.02
C THR A 6 -9.51 4.70 -2.29
N LYS A 7 -10.56 3.89 -2.18
CA LYS A 7 -11.59 3.72 -3.21
C LYS A 7 -12.96 3.85 -2.53
N ILE A 8 -13.60 5.00 -2.75
CA ILE A 8 -14.88 5.35 -2.16
C ILE A 8 -15.89 5.55 -3.29
N GLU A 9 -16.87 4.66 -3.36
CA GLU A 9 -17.96 4.69 -4.34
C GLU A 9 -19.27 4.33 -3.61
N PRO A 10 -19.98 5.33 -3.05
CA PRO A 10 -21.16 5.13 -2.20
C PRO A 10 -22.29 4.38 -2.90
N ALA A 11 -22.53 4.68 -4.18
CA ALA A 11 -23.56 4.03 -5.00
C ALA A 11 -23.40 2.51 -5.10
N ARG A 12 -22.19 1.97 -4.83
CA ARG A 12 -21.87 0.55 -4.86
C ARG A 12 -21.47 -0.01 -3.49
N ASN A 13 -21.73 0.74 -2.41
CA ASN A 13 -21.34 0.38 -1.05
C ASN A 13 -19.85 0.01 -0.93
N CYS A 14 -19.00 0.70 -1.71
CA CYS A 14 -17.57 0.44 -1.79
C CYS A 14 -16.81 1.50 -0.98
N TYR A 15 -16.23 1.09 0.14
CA TYR A 15 -15.39 1.93 0.98
C TYR A 15 -14.14 1.14 1.33
N ARG A 16 -13.08 1.27 0.53
CA ARG A 16 -11.88 0.45 0.66
C ARG A 16 -10.65 1.32 0.84
N PHE A 17 -9.68 0.80 1.59
CA PHE A 17 -8.35 1.37 1.69
C PHE A 17 -7.30 0.38 1.19
N TYR A 18 -6.13 0.90 0.86
CA TYR A 18 -4.91 0.14 0.60
C TYR A 18 -3.73 0.96 1.13
N ALA A 19 -2.86 0.36 1.92
CA ALA A 19 -1.64 0.99 2.42
C ALA A 19 -0.42 0.16 1.98
N ILE A 20 0.62 0.83 1.52
CA ILE A 20 1.90 0.24 1.12
C ILE A 20 2.97 0.88 1.99
N SER A 21 3.82 0.06 2.60
CA SER A 21 4.92 0.53 3.45
C SER A 21 6.21 -0.18 3.09
N LEU A 22 7.30 0.57 3.14
CA LEU A 22 8.67 0.09 2.99
C LEU A 22 9.43 0.31 4.29
N ALA A 23 9.99 -0.77 4.83
CA ALA A 23 10.89 -0.77 5.97
C ALA A 23 12.17 -1.54 5.63
N SER A 24 13.28 -1.26 6.33
CA SER A 24 14.45 -2.14 6.37
C SER A 24 14.35 -3.07 7.58
N ASP A 25 14.82 -4.30 7.45
CA ASP A 25 14.95 -5.22 8.60
C ASP A 25 16.36 -5.19 9.21
N LEU A 26 16.60 -6.02 10.22
CA LEU A 26 17.90 -6.12 10.92
C LEU A 26 19.00 -6.83 10.10
N PHE A 27 18.67 -7.37 8.93
CA PHE A 27 19.55 -8.19 8.10
C PHE A 27 19.87 -7.52 6.74
N ASN A 28 19.72 -6.20 6.66
CA ASN A 28 19.88 -5.40 5.44
C ASN A 28 18.89 -5.78 4.32
N ALA A 29 17.75 -6.41 4.64
CA ALA A 29 16.69 -6.66 3.68
C ALA A 29 15.65 -5.54 3.70
N TYR A 30 14.93 -5.41 2.60
CA TYR A 30 13.87 -4.43 2.39
C TYR A 30 12.51 -5.13 2.41
N VAL A 31 11.65 -4.72 3.33
CA VAL A 31 10.34 -5.32 3.56
C VAL A 31 9.25 -4.41 3.00
N VAL A 32 8.53 -4.91 2.00
CA VAL A 32 7.32 -4.27 1.47
C VAL A 32 6.11 -4.92 2.13
N SER A 33 5.37 -4.15 2.92
CA SER A 33 4.11 -4.59 3.53
C SER A 33 2.94 -3.85 2.91
N CYS A 34 1.94 -4.62 2.50
CA CYS A 34 0.69 -4.13 1.95
C CYS A 34 -0.48 -4.51 2.86
N GLU A 35 -1.34 -3.54 3.13
CA GLU A 35 -2.54 -3.72 3.93
C GLU A 35 -3.77 -3.26 3.17
N TRP A 36 -4.88 -3.99 3.29
CA TRP A 36 -6.12 -3.59 2.63
C TRP A 36 -7.35 -4.11 3.36
N GLY A 37 -8.44 -3.36 3.21
CA GLY A 37 -9.69 -3.70 3.87
C GLY A 37 -10.79 -2.70 3.56
N ARG A 38 -11.92 -2.88 4.25
CA ARG A 38 -13.02 -1.94 4.24
C ARG A 38 -12.74 -0.83 5.26
N ILE A 39 -12.96 0.43 4.88
CA ILE A 39 -12.80 1.57 5.80
C ILE A 39 -13.80 1.41 6.95
N GLY A 40 -13.33 1.63 8.19
CA GLY A 40 -14.12 1.44 9.42
C GLY A 40 -14.26 0.00 9.90
N ALA A 41 -13.72 -0.99 9.19
CA ALA A 41 -13.74 -2.38 9.66
C ALA A 41 -12.61 -2.63 10.68
N LYS A 42 -12.90 -3.43 11.72
CA LYS A 42 -11.90 -3.83 12.74
C LYS A 42 -10.80 -4.75 12.19
N LYS A 43 -11.04 -5.43 11.07
CA LYS A 43 -10.11 -6.40 10.48
C LYS A 43 -9.68 -5.93 9.10
N TYR A 44 -8.41 -6.15 8.79
CA TYR A 44 -7.82 -5.95 7.47
C TYR A 44 -7.01 -7.19 7.06
N ARG A 45 -6.60 -7.22 5.80
CA ARG A 45 -5.68 -8.22 5.25
C ARG A 45 -4.31 -7.59 5.12
N ARG A 46 -3.25 -8.38 5.31
CA ARG A 46 -1.86 -7.97 5.15
C ARG A 46 -1.12 -8.97 4.28
N LYS A 47 -0.23 -8.49 3.41
CA LYS A 47 0.76 -9.27 2.67
C LYS A 47 2.13 -8.63 2.88
N VAL A 48 3.14 -9.45 3.11
CA VAL A 48 4.53 -9.02 3.30
C VAL A 48 5.40 -9.72 2.26
N GLU A 49 6.30 -8.96 1.63
CA GLU A 49 7.31 -9.44 0.70
C GLU A 49 8.67 -8.86 1.10
N VAL A 50 9.73 -9.67 1.03
CA VAL A 50 11.09 -9.30 1.44
C VAL A 50 12.00 -9.34 0.21
N PHE A 51 12.85 -8.32 0.09
CA PHE A 51 13.77 -8.11 -1.03
C PHE A 51 15.19 -7.87 -0.50
N ASN A 52 16.18 -8.30 -1.26
CA ASN A 52 17.60 -8.08 -0.91
C ASN A 52 18.17 -6.80 -1.52
N SER A 53 17.36 -6.08 -2.32
CA SER A 53 17.74 -4.83 -2.97
C SER A 53 16.63 -3.78 -2.81
N ILE A 54 17.04 -2.54 -2.53
CA ILE A 54 16.12 -1.40 -2.48
C ILE A 54 15.46 -1.17 -3.83
N ASP A 55 16.18 -1.40 -4.93
CA ASP A 55 15.66 -1.19 -6.28
C ASP A 55 14.54 -2.18 -6.60
N GLU A 56 14.69 -3.45 -6.19
CA GLU A 56 13.64 -4.47 -6.35
C GLU A 56 12.40 -4.13 -5.50
N ALA A 57 12.62 -3.70 -4.24
CA ALA A 57 11.53 -3.29 -3.37
C ALA A 57 10.77 -2.07 -3.95
N MET A 58 11.50 -1.07 -4.45
CA MET A 58 10.93 0.12 -5.09
C MET A 58 10.20 -0.21 -6.40
N ALA A 59 10.74 -1.13 -7.21
CA ALA A 59 10.06 -1.61 -8.42
C ALA A 59 8.73 -2.31 -8.07
N GLN A 60 8.73 -3.12 -7.01
CA GLN A 60 7.50 -3.76 -6.51
C GLN A 60 6.47 -2.74 -6.04
N ILE A 61 6.90 -1.71 -5.29
CA ILE A 61 6.01 -0.61 -4.85
C ILE A 61 5.37 0.07 -6.05
N LYS A 62 6.16 0.51 -7.04
CA LYS A 62 5.65 1.15 -8.27
C LYS A 62 4.66 0.28 -9.02
N ARG A 63 4.91 -1.04 -9.08
CA ARG A 63 3.99 -2.01 -9.70
C ARG A 63 2.65 -2.08 -8.96
N ILE A 64 2.67 -2.09 -7.64
CA ILE A 64 1.46 -2.14 -6.80
C ILE A 64 0.69 -0.83 -6.93
N GLU A 65 1.36 0.32 -6.90
CA GLU A 65 0.75 1.65 -7.08
C GLU A 65 0.10 1.79 -8.46
N SER A 66 0.79 1.36 -9.52
CA SER A 66 0.22 1.31 -10.87
C SER A 66 -1.04 0.45 -10.94
N LEU A 67 -1.05 -0.66 -10.19
CA LEU A 67 -2.23 -1.51 -10.07
C LEU A 67 -3.36 -0.82 -9.28
N ARG A 68 -3.06 0.02 -8.28
CA ARG A 68 -4.05 0.82 -7.55
C ARG A 68 -4.73 1.83 -8.46
N ILE A 69 -3.95 2.55 -9.27
CA ILE A 69 -4.46 3.46 -10.31
C ILE A 69 -5.39 2.70 -11.27
N LYS A 70 -4.95 1.56 -11.80
CA LYS A 70 -5.76 0.70 -12.69
C LYS A 70 -7.09 0.27 -12.05
N HIS A 71 -7.12 0.05 -10.75
CA HIS A 71 -8.33 -0.32 -10.00
C HIS A 71 -9.14 0.87 -9.47
N GLN A 72 -8.82 2.10 -9.91
CA GLN A 72 -9.51 3.32 -9.52
C GLN A 72 -9.43 3.58 -8.02
N TYR A 73 -8.29 3.27 -7.42
CA TYR A 73 -7.94 3.85 -6.14
C TYR A 73 -7.32 5.22 -6.38
N HIS A 74 -7.55 6.14 -5.45
CA HIS A 74 -6.96 7.47 -5.40
C HIS A 74 -5.91 7.48 -4.30
N ALA A 75 -4.76 8.10 -4.55
CA ALA A 75 -3.74 8.30 -3.53
C ALA A 75 -4.24 9.32 -2.50
N ASP A 76 -3.96 9.06 -1.22
CA ASP A 76 -4.20 10.05 -0.17
C ASP A 76 -2.92 10.86 0.02
N ASP A 77 -2.96 12.17 -0.27
CA ASP A 77 -1.78 13.04 -0.34
C ASP A 77 -1.15 13.40 1.02
N HIS A 78 -1.52 12.74 2.12
CA HIS A 78 -1.18 13.20 3.47
C HIS A 78 0.17 12.74 4.04
N PHE A 79 0.86 11.76 3.46
CA PHE A 79 2.05 11.15 4.10
C PHE A 79 3.40 11.45 3.41
N GLY A 80 3.44 12.42 2.49
CA GLY A 80 4.67 12.84 1.80
C GLY A 80 5.50 13.93 2.51
N ARG A 81 5.16 14.32 3.74
CA ARG A 81 5.90 15.35 4.51
C ARG A 81 6.18 14.88 5.94
N LEU A 82 7.17 14.02 6.11
CA LEU A 82 7.96 13.88 7.35
C LEU A 82 9.39 13.57 6.97
#